data_AF-A0A849M8H8-F1
#
_entry.id   AF-A0A849M8H8-F1
#
_cell.length_a   1.000
_cell.length_b   1.000
_cell.length_c   1.000
_cell.angle_alpha   90.00
_cell.angle_beta   90.00
_cell.angle_gamma   90.00
#
_symmetry.space_group_name_H-M   'P 1'
#
loop_
_entity.id
_entity.type
_entity.pdbx_description
1 polymer ?
#
loop_
_entity_poly.entity_id
_entity_poly.type
_entity_poly.pdbx_seq_one_letter_code
_entity_poly.pdbx_strand_id
1 'polypeptide(L)'
;MDELKIIQQKLIAIFKEHIPPLKIEIESETNFKVSGTKEAMQGKQKVDGYYFGSVVPKPKDIRLYYFPIYTHVSDFENISSNLRKCLKGKSCFHIKKMDVELENDIRKMVNKGVELYLKDELI
;
A
#
# COMPACT_ATOMS: atom_id res chain seq x y z
N MET A 1 -19.18 -13.42 7.33
CA MET A 1 -18.46 -12.50 6.41
C MET A 1 -17.13 -13.17 6.09
N ASP A 2 -16.76 -13.26 4.81
CA ASP A 2 -15.52 -13.91 4.36
C ASP A 2 -14.29 -13.20 4.97
N GLU A 3 -13.37 -13.95 5.59
CA GLU A 3 -12.16 -13.42 6.22
C GLU A 3 -11.32 -12.59 5.23
N LEU A 4 -11.21 -13.03 3.97
CA LEU A 4 -10.48 -12.30 2.94
C LEU A 4 -11.15 -10.96 2.61
N LYS A 5 -12.48 -10.90 2.63
CA LYS A 5 -13.22 -9.66 2.43
C LYS A 5 -12.98 -8.66 3.57
N ILE A 6 -12.89 -9.15 4.81
CA ILE A 6 -12.54 -8.31 5.98
C ILE A 6 -11.13 -7.73 5.81
N ILE A 7 -10.16 -8.57 5.43
CA ILE A 7 -8.78 -8.13 5.17
C ILE A 7 -8.75 -7.07 4.08
N GLN A 8 -9.44 -7.28 2.96
CA GLN A 8 -9.55 -6.31 1.87
C GLN A 8 -10.10 -4.97 2.39
N GLN A 9 -11.19 -4.98 3.14
CA GLN A 9 -11.81 -3.76 3.67
C GLN A 9 -10.88 -3.01 4.62
N LYS A 10 -10.15 -3.71 5.49
CA LYS A 10 -9.17 -3.10 6.40
C LYS A 10 -8.03 -2.43 5.64
N LEU A 11 -7.47 -3.09 4.63
CA LEU A 11 -6.41 -2.51 3.79
C LEU A 11 -6.88 -1.28 3.02
N ILE A 12 -8.09 -1.34 2.45
CA ILE A 12 -8.69 -0.19 1.76
C ILE A 12 -8.90 0.96 2.75
N ALA A 13 -9.39 0.69 3.96
CA ALA A 13 -9.58 1.71 5.00
C ALA A 13 -8.27 2.40 5.36
N ILE A 14 -7.18 1.64 5.55
CA ILE A 14 -5.84 2.19 5.83
C ILE A 14 -5.40 3.16 4.71
N PHE A 15 -5.62 2.84 3.43
CA PHE A 15 -5.31 3.80 2.36
C PHE A 15 -6.22 5.03 2.37
N LYS A 16 -7.52 4.85 2.64
CA LYS A 16 -8.50 5.95 2.67
C LYS A 16 -8.24 6.97 3.77
N GLU A 17 -7.56 6.58 4.85
CA GLU A 17 -7.12 7.51 5.91
C GLU A 17 -6.13 8.57 5.42
N HIS A 18 -5.45 8.32 4.30
CA HIS A 18 -4.46 9.23 3.72
C HIS A 18 -4.98 9.95 2.48
N ILE A 19 -6.30 10.12 2.35
CA ILE A 19 -6.96 10.85 1.27
C ILE A 19 -7.54 12.15 1.82
N PRO A 20 -7.03 13.33 1.42
CA PRO A 20 -5.75 13.61 0.74
C PRO A 20 -4.52 13.35 1.66
N PRO A 21 -3.26 13.24 1.14
CA PRO A 21 -2.75 13.63 -0.19
C PRO A 21 -2.81 12.54 -1.28
N LEU A 22 -3.31 11.35 -0.98
CA LEU A 22 -3.59 10.35 -2.01
C LEU A 22 -4.93 10.62 -2.68
N LYS A 23 -5.11 10.09 -3.90
CA LYS A 23 -6.41 10.01 -4.59
C LYS A 23 -6.73 8.55 -4.92
N ILE A 24 -8.02 8.22 -4.91
CA ILE A 24 -8.51 6.95 -5.44
C ILE A 24 -8.42 7.02 -6.97
N GLU A 25 -7.69 6.08 -7.57
CA GLU A 25 -7.59 5.96 -9.03
C GLU A 25 -8.47 4.83 -9.56
N ILE A 26 -8.62 3.76 -8.79
CA ILE A 26 -9.53 2.65 -9.09
C ILE A 26 -10.22 2.23 -7.79
N GLU A 27 -11.54 2.10 -7.82
CA GLU A 27 -12.33 1.53 -6.74
C GLU A 27 -13.31 0.51 -7.31
N SER A 28 -12.94 -0.76 -7.24
CA SER A 28 -13.79 -1.87 -7.63
C SER A 28 -13.61 -3.05 -6.68
N GLU A 29 -14.47 -4.05 -6.80
CA GLU A 29 -14.39 -5.26 -5.98
C GLU A 29 -13.10 -6.05 -6.23
N THR A 30 -12.53 -5.97 -7.43
CA THR A 30 -11.36 -6.76 -7.84
C THR A 30 -10.05 -5.98 -7.81
N ASN A 31 -10.11 -4.66 -7.66
CA ASN A 31 -8.94 -3.80 -7.59
C ASN A 31 -9.28 -2.47 -6.90
N PHE A 32 -8.52 -2.13 -5.86
CA PHE A 32 -8.51 -0.79 -5.28
C PHE A 32 -7.12 -0.21 -5.44
N LYS A 33 -6.98 0.96 -6.06
CA LYS A 33 -5.69 1.60 -6.37
C LYS A 33 -5.69 3.04 -5.93
N VAL A 34 -4.58 3.45 -5.31
CA VAL A 34 -4.32 4.85 -4.93
C VAL A 34 -3.01 5.36 -5.54
N SER A 35 -3.03 6.64 -5.90
CA SER A 35 -1.88 7.38 -6.43
C SER A 35 -1.84 8.79 -5.83
N GLY A 36 -0.76 9.52 -6.08
CA GLY A 36 -0.61 10.91 -5.65
C GLY A 36 -1.59 11.88 -6.31
N THR A 37 -1.75 13.06 -5.72
CA THR A 37 -2.65 14.09 -6.26
C THR A 37 -2.02 15.00 -7.29
N LYS A 38 -0.70 14.92 -7.48
CA LYS A 38 0.07 15.79 -8.38
C LYS A 38 0.87 15.02 -9.43
N GLU A 39 1.34 15.75 -10.43
CA GLU A 39 2.25 15.22 -11.43
C GLU A 39 3.64 14.97 -10.84
N ALA A 40 4.24 13.84 -11.17
CA ALA A 40 5.60 13.49 -10.74
C ALA A 40 6.32 12.60 -11.77
N MET A 41 7.64 12.50 -11.65
CA MET A 41 8.46 11.66 -12.52
C MET A 41 8.61 10.24 -11.96
N GLN A 42 7.91 9.27 -12.53
CA GLN A 42 8.07 7.85 -12.21
C GLN A 42 9.10 7.21 -13.14
N GLY A 43 10.37 7.25 -12.71
CA GLY A 43 11.50 6.89 -13.55
C GLY A 43 11.70 7.93 -14.65
N LYS A 44 11.54 7.53 -15.92
CA LYS A 44 11.66 8.44 -17.07
C LYS A 44 10.32 8.99 -17.56
N GLN A 45 9.21 8.58 -16.96
CA GLN A 45 7.86 8.96 -17.40
C GLN A 45 7.25 9.96 -16.43
N LYS A 46 6.70 11.06 -16.97
CA LYS A 46 5.84 11.97 -16.21
C LYS A 46 4.44 11.35 -16.09
N VAL A 47 3.91 11.27 -14.87
CA VAL A 47 2.60 10.68 -14.57
C VAL A 47 1.74 11.67 -13.80
N ASP A 48 0.42 11.68 -14.06
CA ASP A 48 -0.58 12.43 -13.29
C ASP A 48 -1.04 11.62 -12.07
N GLY A 49 -0.20 11.63 -11.04
CA GLY A 49 -0.36 10.83 -9.82
C GLY A 49 0.67 9.71 -9.76
N TYR A 50 1.69 9.89 -8.93
CA TYR A 50 2.69 8.86 -8.69
C TYR A 50 2.05 7.63 -8.05
N TYR A 51 2.36 6.44 -8.57
CA TYR A 51 1.75 5.20 -8.06
C TYR A 51 2.16 4.96 -6.59
N PHE A 52 1.18 4.79 -5.70
CA PHE A 52 1.43 4.55 -4.28
C PHE A 52 1.20 3.08 -3.91
N GLY A 53 0.03 2.54 -4.24
CA GLY A 53 -0.29 1.16 -3.91
C GLY A 53 -1.63 0.67 -4.43
N SER A 54 -1.86 -0.62 -4.29
CA SER A 54 -3.15 -1.25 -4.60
C SER A 54 -3.46 -2.46 -3.72
N VAL A 55 -4.75 -2.72 -3.54
CA VAL A 55 -5.31 -3.89 -2.88
C VAL A 55 -6.03 -4.73 -3.94
N VAL A 56 -5.56 -5.95 -4.15
CA VAL A 56 -6.09 -6.86 -5.18
C VAL A 56 -6.46 -8.19 -4.54
N PRO A 57 -7.75 -8.54 -4.47
CA PRO A 57 -8.17 -9.85 -4.01
C PRO A 57 -7.73 -10.97 -4.95
N LYS A 58 -7.33 -12.10 -4.37
CA LYS A 58 -7.06 -13.36 -5.06
C LYS A 58 -7.77 -14.50 -4.33
N PRO A 59 -7.95 -15.67 -4.97
CA PRO A 59 -8.70 -16.77 -4.37
C PRO A 59 -8.18 -17.29 -3.02
N LYS A 60 -6.91 -17.01 -2.67
CA LYS A 60 -6.24 -17.56 -1.47
C LYS A 60 -5.60 -16.49 -0.57
N ASP A 61 -5.55 -15.24 -1.01
CA ASP A 61 -4.93 -14.12 -0.28
C ASP A 61 -5.45 -12.78 -0.80
N ILE A 62 -5.27 -11.73 0.00
CA ILE A 62 -5.37 -10.36 -0.48
C ILE A 62 -3.95 -9.85 -0.72
N ARG A 63 -3.71 -9.33 -1.93
CA ARG A 63 -2.41 -8.75 -2.28
C ARG A 63 -2.41 -7.25 -2.02
N LEU A 64 -1.46 -6.81 -1.22
CA LEU A 64 -1.11 -5.41 -1.05
C LEU A 64 0.14 -5.14 -1.87
N TYR A 65 -0.03 -4.46 -3.00
CA TYR A 65 1.09 -3.89 -3.75
C TYR A 65 1.42 -2.54 -3.15
N TYR A 66 2.64 -2.37 -2.67
CA TYR A 66 3.04 -1.18 -1.94
C TYR A 66 4.32 -0.65 -2.56
N PHE A 67 4.26 0.51 -3.23
CA PHE A 67 5.40 1.03 -3.99
C PHE A 67 6.47 1.74 -3.14
N PRO A 68 6.15 2.42 -2.02
CA PRO A 68 7.16 3.10 -1.20
C PRO A 68 8.30 2.21 -0.71
N ILE A 69 8.05 0.94 -0.42
CA ILE A 69 9.11 -0.02 -0.04
C ILE A 69 10.14 -0.27 -1.14
N TYR A 70 9.76 -0.03 -2.40
CA TYR A 70 10.66 -0.18 -3.55
C TYR A 70 11.44 1.11 -3.84
N THR A 71 10.81 2.28 -3.67
CA THR A 71 11.44 3.58 -3.93
C THR A 71 12.33 4.06 -2.78
N HIS A 72 12.03 3.64 -1.54
CA HIS A 72 12.74 4.03 -0.32
C HIS A 72 13.25 2.81 0.46
N VAL A 73 13.97 1.91 -0.20
CA VAL A 73 14.37 0.60 0.37
C VAL A 73 14.98 0.72 1.76
N SER A 74 15.87 1.69 1.97
CA SER A 74 16.56 1.95 3.26
C SER A 74 15.60 2.23 4.42
N ASP A 75 14.48 2.93 4.17
CA ASP A 75 13.49 3.25 5.20
C ASP A 75 12.65 2.04 5.63
N PHE A 76 12.68 0.95 4.85
CA PHE A 76 11.89 -0.25 5.07
C PHE A 76 12.75 -1.51 5.29
N GLU A 77 14.07 -1.37 5.50
CA GLU A 77 14.95 -2.50 5.81
C GLU A 77 14.52 -3.22 7.09
N ASN A 78 13.99 -2.48 8.07
CA ASN A 78 13.67 -2.99 9.41
C ASN A 78 12.16 -3.13 9.66
N ILE A 79 11.38 -3.53 8.65
CA ILE A 79 9.96 -3.89 8.88
C ILE A 79 9.83 -5.07 9.86
N SER A 80 8.70 -5.12 10.58
CA SER A 80 8.43 -6.16 11.57
C SER A 80 8.52 -7.57 10.97
N SER A 81 8.80 -8.57 11.81
CA SER A 81 8.85 -9.97 11.37
C SER A 81 7.52 -10.45 10.79
N ASN A 82 6.39 -9.92 11.29
CA ASN A 82 5.06 -10.28 10.81
C ASN A 82 4.81 -9.72 9.40
N LEU A 83 5.13 -8.45 9.15
CA LEU A 83 5.10 -7.86 7.80
C LEU A 83 6.04 -8.59 6.84
N ARG A 84 7.27 -8.89 7.29
CA ARG A 84 8.29 -9.53 6.46
C ARG A 84 7.86 -10.94 6.01
N LYS A 85 7.13 -11.70 6.83
CA LYS A 85 6.57 -13.01 6.43
C LYS A 85 5.55 -12.86 5.29
N CYS A 86 4.78 -11.78 5.27
CA CYS A 86 3.81 -11.47 4.22
C CYS A 86 4.47 -10.99 2.93
N LEU A 87 5.64 -10.36 2.99
CA LEU A 87 6.37 -9.88 1.81
C LEU A 87 6.76 -11.04 0.86
N LYS A 88 6.46 -10.86 -0.43
CA LYS A 88 6.80 -11.73 -1.55
C LYS A 88 7.40 -10.89 -2.68
N GLY A 89 8.62 -11.22 -3.08
CA GLY A 89 9.37 -10.40 -4.02
C GLY A 89 9.81 -9.08 -3.37
N LYS A 90 9.72 -7.98 -4.12
CA LYS A 90 10.27 -6.67 -3.72
C LYS A 90 9.26 -5.73 -3.06
N SER A 91 7.97 -5.89 -3.34
CA SER A 91 6.94 -4.89 -2.98
C SER A 91 5.51 -5.41 -2.85
N CYS A 92 5.32 -6.74 -2.92
CA CYS A 92 4.00 -7.37 -2.87
C CYS A 92 3.83 -8.14 -1.56
N PHE A 93 2.84 -7.78 -0.75
CA PHE A 93 2.51 -8.50 0.48
C PHE A 93 1.31 -9.40 0.23
N HIS A 94 1.42 -10.67 0.59
CA HIS A 94 0.35 -11.64 0.51
C HIS A 94 -0.25 -11.85 1.89
N ILE A 95 -1.48 -11.37 2.09
CA ILE A 95 -2.13 -11.36 3.38
C ILE A 95 -3.26 -12.39 3.36
N LYS A 96 -3.06 -13.46 4.13
CA LYS A 96 -4.02 -14.58 4.26
C LYS A 96 -4.84 -14.51 5.54
N LYS A 97 -4.27 -13.87 6.56
CA LYS A 97 -4.83 -13.66 7.89
C LYS A 97 -4.35 -12.31 8.38
N MET A 98 -5.14 -11.66 9.23
CA MET A 98 -4.80 -10.37 9.81
C MET A 98 -5.26 -10.32 11.26
N ASP A 99 -4.29 -10.28 12.16
CA ASP A 99 -4.50 -9.91 13.55
C ASP A 99 -4.31 -8.39 13.75
N VAL A 100 -4.53 -7.94 14.98
CA VAL A 100 -4.43 -6.52 15.36
C VAL A 100 -2.98 -6.01 15.23
N GLU A 101 -1.99 -6.87 15.48
CA GLU A 101 -0.58 -6.48 15.39
C GLU A 101 -0.17 -6.23 13.94
N LEU A 102 -0.48 -7.17 13.04
CA LEU A 102 -0.20 -7.03 11.60
C LEU A 102 -0.96 -5.85 10.98
N GLU A 103 -2.21 -5.63 11.36
CA GLU A 103 -2.97 -4.46 10.91
C GLU A 103 -2.29 -3.15 11.31
N ASN A 104 -1.86 -3.04 12.57
CA ASN A 104 -1.14 -1.86 13.08
C ASN A 104 0.22 -1.68 12.39
N ASP A 105 0.93 -2.77 12.13
CA ASP A 105 2.20 -2.73 11.41
C ASP A 105 2.01 -2.22 9.96
N ILE A 106 0.98 -2.71 9.26
CA ILE A 106 0.64 -2.23 7.90
C ILE A 106 0.27 -0.76 7.94
N ARG A 107 -0.53 -0.33 8.92
CA ARG A 107 -0.91 1.08 9.09
C ARG A 107 0.30 1.98 9.31
N LYS A 108 1.22 1.59 10.18
CA LYS A 108 2.48 2.32 10.40
C LYS A 108 3.35 2.37 9.15
N MET A 109 3.46 1.24 8.43
CA MET A 109 4.19 1.16 7.16
C MET A 109 3.59 2.13 6.14
N VAL A 110 2.26 2.11 5.94
CA VAL A 110 1.57 3.00 5.00
C VAL A 110 1.76 4.46 5.37
N ASN A 111 1.56 4.83 6.64
CA ASN A 111 1.78 6.20 7.12
C ASN A 111 3.20 6.68 6.82
N LYS A 112 4.22 5.88 7.15
CA LYS A 112 5.62 6.19 6.83
C LYS A 112 5.85 6.40 5.33
N GLY A 113 5.22 5.61 4.47
CA GLY A 113 5.32 5.82 3.02
C GLY A 113 4.68 7.12 2.54
N VAL A 114 3.55 7.52 3.13
CA VAL A 114 2.90 8.81 2.83
C VAL A 114 3.81 9.96 3.25
N GLU A 115 4.39 9.91 4.45
CA GLU A 115 5.35 10.91 4.93
C GLU A 115 6.56 11.06 3.98
N LEU A 116 7.13 9.94 3.53
CA LEU A 116 8.25 9.93 2.59
C LEU A 116 7.85 10.54 1.23
N TYR A 117 6.73 10.13 0.67
CA TYR A 117 6.30 10.62 -0.64
C TYR A 117 5.88 12.10 -0.60
N LEU A 118 5.34 12.58 0.52
CA LEU A 118 5.11 14.01 0.73
C LEU A 118 6.43 14.78 0.75
N LYS A 119 7.43 14.28 1.50
CA LYS A 119 8.76 14.89 1.60
C LYS A 119 9.48 14.97 0.26
N ASP A 120 9.36 13.93 -0.56
CA ASP A 120 10.00 13.82 -1.88
C ASP A 120 9.16 14.45 -3.00
N GLU A 121 8.07 15.13 -2.64
CA GLU A 121 7.15 15.77 -3.57
C GLU A 121 6.60 14.81 -4.65
N LEU A 122 6.27 13.58 -4.28
CA LEU A 122 5.70 12.57 -5.18
C LEU A 122 4.17 12.51 -5.14
N ILE A 123 3.53 12.94 -4.04
CA ILE A 123 2.06 12.90 -3.85
C ILE A 123 1.47 14.23 -3.41
#